data_AF-A0AA46I6N3-F1
#
_entry.id   AF-A0AA46I6N3-F1
#
_cell.length_a   1.000
_cell.length_b   1.000
_cell.length_c   1.000
_cell.angle_alpha   90.00
_cell.angle_beta   90.00
_cell.angle_gamma   90.00
#
_symmetry.space_group_name_H-M   'P 1'
#
loop_
_entity.id
_entity.type
_entity.pdbx_description
1 polymer ?
#
loop_
_entity_poly.entity_id
_entity_poly.type
_entity_poly.pdbx_seq_one_letter_code
_entity_poly.pdbx_strand_id
1 'polypeptide(L)'
;MKKIKELYLKWNWLLMILFLLLAIINPLFGLAALFCMVPAIYVSIKEKKKTFCGFYCPRGNFLTKLLQKISLNKKAPKFFQSSKFKSLFFALMFAFFIYSLNKTEGDLFKIGFVFFRFILTSTIIGSILGIFFKPRTWCQICPFGYMTELSAQPKKIKNLIIIPKYIVIGIILFLAVVGANTLIEKENNSYTKNNIVYYKNNNTKFYKKNFKRNRQNLIQNNKIIFEKNIKN
;
A
#
# COMPACT_ATOMS: atom_id res chain seq x y z
N MET A 1 17.55 -28.38 -11.84
CA MET A 1 16.62 -27.36 -11.29
C MET A 1 16.12 -27.63 -9.86
N LYS A 2 15.92 -28.87 -9.39
CA LYS A 2 15.44 -29.16 -8.01
C LYS A 2 16.35 -28.64 -6.89
N LYS A 3 17.68 -28.86 -7.00
CA LYS A 3 18.68 -28.39 -6.00
C LYS A 3 18.66 -26.86 -5.77
N ILE A 4 18.56 -26.07 -6.85
CA ILE A 4 18.52 -24.59 -6.76
C ILE A 4 17.22 -24.14 -6.06
N LYS A 5 16.09 -24.79 -6.36
CA LYS A 5 14.80 -24.50 -5.73
C LYS A 5 14.83 -24.79 -4.22
N GLU A 6 15.41 -25.91 -3.82
CA GLU A 6 15.59 -26.29 -2.41
C GLU A 6 16.52 -25.33 -1.67
N LEU A 7 17.63 -24.92 -2.32
CA LEU A 7 18.54 -23.93 -1.76
C LEU A 7 17.83 -22.58 -1.54
N TYR A 8 17.09 -22.10 -2.55
CA TYR A 8 16.30 -20.88 -2.42
C TYR A 8 15.30 -20.99 -1.27
N LEU A 9 14.50 -22.07 -1.21
CA LEU A 9 13.53 -22.31 -0.12
C LEU A 9 14.18 -22.28 1.27
N LYS A 10 15.41 -22.82 1.40
CA LYS A 10 16.16 -22.88 2.65
C LYS A 10 16.69 -21.52 3.10
N TRP A 11 17.11 -20.65 2.18
CA TRP A 11 17.78 -19.37 2.48
C TRP A 11 16.91 -18.13 2.32
N ASN A 12 15.74 -18.23 1.68
CA ASN A 12 14.87 -17.07 1.38
C ASN A 12 14.34 -16.31 2.62
N TRP A 13 14.37 -16.91 3.81
CA TRP A 13 14.00 -16.20 5.05
C TRP A 13 15.02 -15.11 5.41
N LEU A 14 16.30 -15.28 5.05
CA LEU A 14 17.34 -14.27 5.24
C LEU A 14 17.10 -13.04 4.35
N LEU A 15 16.47 -13.22 3.19
CA LEU A 15 16.10 -12.12 2.30
C LEU A 15 15.18 -11.12 3.02
N MET A 16 14.28 -11.57 3.89
CA MET A 16 13.44 -10.68 4.70
C MET A 16 14.24 -9.89 5.73
N ILE A 17 15.14 -10.57 6.45
CA ILE A 17 15.93 -9.94 7.51
C ILE A 17 16.85 -8.89 6.87
N LEU A 18 17.51 -9.26 5.78
CA LEU A 18 18.34 -8.37 4.99
C LEU A 18 17.53 -7.16 4.49
N PHE A 19 16.34 -7.39 3.93
CA PHE A 19 15.46 -6.30 3.49
C PHE A 19 15.10 -5.34 4.62
N LEU A 20 14.73 -5.86 5.80
CA LEU A 20 14.37 -5.03 6.95
C LEU A 20 15.57 -4.22 7.47
N LEU A 21 16.76 -4.83 7.54
CA LEU A 21 17.99 -4.14 7.93
C LEU A 21 18.36 -3.03 6.95
N LEU A 22 18.34 -3.32 5.64
CA LEU A 22 18.63 -2.34 4.60
C LEU A 22 17.63 -1.17 4.63
N ALA A 23 16.34 -1.46 4.81
CA ALA A 23 15.30 -0.45 4.85
C ALA A 23 15.36 0.45 6.10
N ILE A 24 15.96 -0.02 7.21
CA ILE A 24 16.25 0.80 8.39
C ILE A 24 17.40 1.78 8.10
N ILE A 25 18.44 1.33 7.38
CA ILE A 25 19.59 2.18 7.03
C ILE A 25 19.19 3.26 6.02
N ASN A 26 18.42 2.88 5.00
CA ASN A 26 17.92 3.83 4.01
C ASN A 26 16.51 3.42 3.55
N PRO A 27 15.49 4.27 3.79
CA PRO A 27 14.10 3.94 3.44
C PRO A 27 13.88 3.78 1.93
N LEU A 28 14.81 4.25 1.08
CA LEU A 28 14.76 4.05 -0.37
C LEU A 28 14.76 2.56 -0.74
N PHE A 29 15.42 1.71 0.05
CA PHE A 29 15.39 0.26 -0.17
C PHE A 29 13.99 -0.34 0.00
N GLY A 30 13.05 0.36 0.63
CA GLY A 30 11.64 -0.03 0.68
C GLY A 30 11.03 -0.23 -0.72
N LEU A 31 11.50 0.50 -1.73
CA LEU A 31 11.07 0.32 -3.13
C LEU A 31 11.46 -1.04 -3.71
N ALA A 32 12.49 -1.71 -3.17
CA ALA A 32 12.86 -3.06 -3.58
C ALA A 32 11.75 -4.09 -3.29
N ALA A 33 10.77 -3.74 -2.44
CA ALA A 33 9.54 -4.52 -2.29
C ALA A 33 8.80 -4.75 -3.61
N LEU A 34 8.82 -3.77 -4.52
CA LEU A 34 8.19 -3.90 -5.84
C LEU A 34 8.83 -5.04 -6.64
N PHE A 35 10.14 -5.22 -6.50
CA PHE A 35 10.87 -6.29 -7.16
C PHE A 35 10.44 -7.69 -6.69
N CYS A 36 9.90 -7.84 -5.48
CA CYS A 36 9.33 -9.13 -5.05
C CYS A 36 7.85 -9.29 -5.46
N MET A 37 7.11 -8.18 -5.56
CA MET A 37 5.67 -8.19 -5.83
C MET A 37 5.36 -8.34 -7.32
N VAL A 38 6.09 -7.67 -8.20
CA VAL A 38 5.85 -7.74 -9.65
C VAL A 38 6.02 -9.18 -10.18
N PRO A 39 7.11 -9.90 -9.88
CA PRO A 39 7.25 -11.30 -10.30
C PRO A 39 6.20 -12.22 -9.69
N ALA A 40 5.75 -11.93 -8.46
CA ALA A 40 4.71 -12.73 -7.81
C ALA A 40 3.39 -12.71 -8.56
N ILE A 41 2.98 -11.53 -9.04
CA ILE A 41 1.77 -11.36 -9.85
C ILE A 41 1.96 -12.06 -11.21
N TYR A 42 3.10 -11.82 -11.86
CA TYR A 42 3.43 -12.44 -13.15
C TYR A 42 3.36 -13.98 -13.10
N VAL A 43 4.01 -14.60 -12.12
CA VAL A 43 3.99 -16.06 -11.93
C VAL A 43 2.59 -16.57 -11.60
N SER A 44 1.83 -15.84 -10.79
CA SER A 44 0.46 -16.23 -10.40
C SER A 44 -0.49 -16.25 -11.61
N ILE A 45 -0.34 -15.32 -12.54
CA ILE A 45 -1.12 -15.28 -13.79
C ILE A 45 -0.74 -16.46 -14.68
N LYS A 46 0.57 -16.75 -14.84
CA LYS A 46 1.05 -17.84 -15.70
C LYS A 46 0.64 -19.22 -15.20
N GLU A 47 0.75 -19.47 -13.90
CA GLU A 47 0.50 -20.79 -13.32
C GLU A 47 -0.95 -20.99 -12.86
N LYS A 48 -1.79 -19.94 -12.89
CA LYS A 48 -3.19 -19.93 -12.38
C LYS A 48 -3.32 -20.47 -10.96
N LYS A 49 -2.24 -20.38 -10.18
CA LYS A 49 -2.08 -20.92 -8.83
C LYS A 49 -1.28 -19.94 -7.99
N LYS A 50 -1.50 -19.97 -6.68
CA LYS A 50 -0.79 -19.16 -5.67
C LYS A 50 0.61 -19.69 -5.33
N THR A 51 1.35 -20.16 -6.32
CA THR A 51 2.64 -20.86 -6.13
C THR A 51 3.71 -19.94 -5.57
N PHE A 52 3.75 -18.67 -6.00
CA PHE A 52 4.67 -17.69 -5.43
C PHE A 52 4.44 -17.49 -3.93
N CYS A 53 3.21 -17.15 -3.53
CA CYS A 53 2.84 -16.95 -2.12
C CYS A 53 3.00 -18.23 -1.27
N GLY A 54 2.84 -19.41 -1.86
CA GLY A 54 2.97 -20.70 -1.17
C GLY A 54 4.41 -21.14 -0.91
N PHE A 55 5.31 -20.93 -1.88
CA PHE A 55 6.68 -21.47 -1.84
C PHE A 55 7.77 -20.40 -1.87
N TYR A 56 7.61 -19.37 -2.70
CA TYR A 56 8.66 -18.40 -2.98
C TYR A 56 8.59 -17.13 -2.13
N CYS A 57 7.52 -16.92 -1.37
CA CYS A 57 7.38 -15.72 -0.54
C CYS A 57 8.42 -15.70 0.61
N PRO A 58 9.33 -14.70 0.65
CA PRO A 58 10.37 -14.62 1.67
C PRO A 58 9.77 -14.45 3.08
N ARG A 59 8.71 -13.66 3.20
CA ARG A 59 7.97 -13.45 4.46
C ARG A 59 7.31 -14.73 4.99
N GLY A 60 6.72 -15.52 4.11
CA GLY A 60 6.07 -16.79 4.51
C GLY A 60 7.09 -17.77 5.09
N ASN A 61 8.27 -17.86 4.48
CA ASN A 61 9.37 -18.69 4.99
C ASN A 61 9.97 -18.13 6.28
N PHE A 62 10.11 -16.80 6.40
CA PHE A 62 10.55 -16.13 7.62
C PHE A 62 9.63 -16.45 8.81
N LEU A 63 8.31 -16.25 8.68
CA LEU A 63 7.37 -16.55 9.76
C LEU A 63 7.36 -18.04 10.12
N THR A 64 7.48 -18.93 9.11
CA THR A 64 7.53 -20.37 9.37
C THR A 64 8.79 -20.72 10.17
N LYS A 65 9.97 -20.26 9.76
CA LYS A 65 11.23 -20.55 10.46
C LYS A 65 11.29 -19.95 11.86
N LEU A 66 10.87 -18.69 12.00
CA LEU A 66 10.92 -17.96 13.27
C LEU A 66 9.90 -18.53 14.29
N LEU A 67 8.68 -18.86 13.86
CA LEU A 67 7.61 -19.24 14.76
C LEU A 67 7.33 -20.74 14.87
N GLN A 68 7.98 -21.59 14.08
CA GLN A 68 7.77 -23.06 14.17
C GLN A 68 8.05 -23.62 15.58
N LYS A 69 8.93 -22.99 16.36
CA LYS A 69 9.24 -23.41 17.74
C LYS A 69 8.34 -22.79 18.81
N ILE A 70 7.65 -21.68 18.50
CA ILE A 70 6.90 -20.87 19.47
C ILE A 70 5.38 -20.95 19.24
N SER A 71 4.95 -21.34 18.03
CA SER A 71 3.52 -21.32 17.67
C SER A 71 2.72 -22.38 18.41
N LEU A 72 1.54 -22.00 18.90
CA LEU A 72 0.55 -22.93 19.46
C LEU A 72 -0.09 -23.87 18.41
N ASN A 73 0.24 -23.68 17.13
CA ASN A 73 -0.19 -24.50 15.98
C ASN A 73 -1.72 -24.73 15.86
N LYS A 74 -2.52 -23.90 16.53
CA LYS A 74 -3.98 -23.94 16.46
C LYS A 74 -4.45 -23.48 15.08
N LYS A 75 -5.50 -24.13 14.57
CA LYS A 75 -6.12 -23.73 13.31
C LYS A 75 -6.75 -22.34 13.48
N ALA A 76 -6.50 -21.45 12.53
CA ALA A 76 -7.13 -20.13 12.51
C ALA A 76 -8.66 -20.26 12.39
N PRO A 77 -9.45 -19.39 13.05
CA PRO A 77 -10.90 -19.46 13.02
C PRO A 77 -11.42 -19.34 11.58
N LYS A 78 -12.53 -20.03 11.29
CA LYS A 78 -13.12 -20.09 9.94
C LYS A 78 -13.48 -18.70 9.39
N PHE A 79 -13.78 -17.74 10.27
CA PHE A 79 -14.08 -16.36 9.93
C PHE A 79 -12.98 -15.70 9.07
N PHE A 80 -11.71 -15.87 9.46
CA PHE A 80 -10.55 -15.32 8.73
C PHE A 80 -10.34 -15.94 7.36
N GLN A 81 -10.86 -17.13 7.12
CA GLN A 81 -10.69 -17.85 5.87
C GLN A 81 -11.81 -17.51 4.87
N SER A 82 -12.88 -16.86 5.32
CA SER A 82 -14.02 -16.48 4.47
C SER A 82 -13.61 -15.49 3.39
N SER A 83 -14.15 -15.67 2.18
CA SER A 83 -13.85 -14.79 1.04
C SER A 83 -14.31 -13.34 1.28
N LYS A 84 -15.43 -13.17 2.01
CA LYS A 84 -15.97 -11.84 2.36
C LYS A 84 -15.00 -11.07 3.27
N PHE A 85 -14.49 -11.73 4.32
CA PHE A 85 -13.52 -11.11 5.23
C PHE A 85 -12.22 -10.72 4.51
N LYS A 86 -11.70 -11.61 3.64
CA LYS A 86 -10.49 -11.31 2.85
C LYS A 86 -10.67 -10.12 1.92
N SER A 87 -11.82 -10.04 1.24
CA SER A 87 -12.14 -8.92 0.35
C SER A 87 -12.26 -7.60 1.11
N LEU A 88 -12.96 -7.61 2.25
CA LEU A 88 -13.09 -6.44 3.12
C LEU A 88 -11.72 -5.97 3.64
N PHE A 89 -10.93 -6.91 4.18
CA PHE A 89 -9.61 -6.62 4.71
C PHE A 89 -8.65 -6.09 3.63
N PHE A 90 -8.70 -6.68 2.43
CA PHE A 90 -7.95 -6.22 1.27
C PHE A 90 -8.32 -4.77 0.90
N ALA A 91 -9.61 -4.47 0.74
CA ALA A 91 -10.08 -3.14 0.36
C ALA A 91 -9.66 -2.08 1.39
N LEU A 92 -9.80 -2.39 2.69
CA LEU A 92 -9.40 -1.49 3.77
C LEU A 92 -7.89 -1.21 3.74
N MET A 93 -7.05 -2.26 3.74
CA MET A 93 -5.59 -2.10 3.74
C MET A 93 -5.08 -1.40 2.47
N PHE A 94 -5.71 -1.65 1.32
CA PHE A 94 -5.35 -1.00 0.07
C PHE A 94 -5.76 0.48 0.05
N ALA A 95 -6.91 0.82 0.63
CA ALA A 95 -7.32 2.22 0.80
C ALA A 95 -6.33 3.00 1.69
N PHE A 96 -5.90 2.42 2.82
CA PHE A 96 -4.84 3.02 3.65
C PHE A 96 -3.52 3.17 2.90
N PHE A 97 -3.15 2.20 2.07
CA PHE A 97 -1.92 2.25 1.29
C PHE A 97 -1.97 3.35 0.22
N ILE A 98 -3.05 3.44 -0.56
CA ILE A 98 -3.26 4.54 -1.54
C ILE A 98 -3.25 5.89 -0.83
N TYR A 99 -3.94 6.01 0.30
CA TYR A 99 -3.95 7.23 1.09
C TYR A 99 -2.54 7.65 1.50
N SER A 100 -1.74 6.71 2.00
CA SER A 100 -0.36 6.97 2.40
C SER A 100 0.52 7.38 1.21
N LEU A 101 0.27 6.85 0.00
CA LEU A 101 0.96 7.25 -1.21
C LEU A 101 0.59 8.67 -1.65
N ASN A 102 -0.68 9.06 -1.55
CA ASN A 102 -1.11 10.41 -1.92
C ASN A 102 -0.46 11.51 -1.06
N LYS A 103 -0.18 11.21 0.22
CA LYS A 103 0.53 12.13 1.13
C LYS A 103 2.01 12.33 0.80
N THR A 104 2.55 11.54 -0.13
CA THR A 104 3.99 11.49 -0.39
C THR A 104 4.47 12.58 -1.35
N GLU A 105 3.56 13.24 -2.09
CA GLU A 105 3.90 14.30 -3.07
C GLU A 105 4.91 13.88 -4.15
N GLY A 106 5.09 12.56 -4.36
CA GLY A 106 5.99 12.00 -5.37
C GLY A 106 7.47 11.83 -4.94
N ASP A 107 7.82 12.10 -3.69
CA ASP A 107 9.19 11.93 -3.19
C ASP A 107 9.54 10.44 -2.98
N LEU A 108 10.54 9.94 -3.72
CA LEU A 108 10.98 8.55 -3.70
C LEU A 108 11.37 8.05 -2.29
N PHE A 109 11.95 8.90 -1.45
CA PHE A 109 12.35 8.52 -0.09
C PHE A 109 11.14 8.24 0.80
N LYS A 110 10.14 9.12 0.73
CA LYS A 110 8.87 8.97 1.44
C LYS A 110 8.08 7.78 0.89
N ILE A 111 8.10 7.52 -0.42
CA ILE A 111 7.43 6.34 -1.01
C ILE A 111 8.06 5.07 -0.45
N GLY A 112 9.39 4.98 -0.46
CA GLY A 112 10.12 3.84 0.12
C GLY A 112 9.76 3.62 1.59
N PHE A 113 9.63 4.70 2.36
CA PHE A 113 9.21 4.62 3.77
C PHE A 113 7.78 4.08 3.95
N VAL A 114 6.84 4.41 3.05
CA VAL A 114 5.48 3.83 3.05
C VAL A 114 5.53 2.32 2.85
N PHE A 115 6.29 1.84 1.86
CA PHE A 115 6.45 0.40 1.62
C PHE A 115 7.12 -0.31 2.79
N PHE A 116 8.18 0.28 3.35
CA PHE A 116 8.87 -0.25 4.53
C PHE A 116 7.90 -0.40 5.71
N ARG A 117 7.16 0.67 6.06
CA ARG A 117 6.18 0.64 7.16
C ARG A 117 5.09 -0.39 6.91
N PHE A 118 4.60 -0.52 5.69
CA PHE A 118 3.58 -1.51 5.36
C PHE A 118 4.10 -2.95 5.54
N ILE A 119 5.31 -3.24 5.10
CA ILE A 119 5.92 -4.57 5.26
C ILE A 119 6.22 -4.84 6.74
N LEU A 120 6.80 -3.87 7.45
CA LEU A 120 7.13 -3.98 8.87
C LEU A 120 5.89 -4.25 9.72
N THR A 121 4.85 -3.42 9.59
CA THR A 121 3.59 -3.59 10.33
C THR A 121 2.94 -4.94 10.02
N SER A 122 2.88 -5.33 8.74
CA SER A 122 2.35 -6.66 8.37
C SER A 122 3.18 -7.82 8.92
N THR A 123 4.48 -7.63 9.12
CA THR A 123 5.37 -8.63 9.70
C THR A 123 5.17 -8.74 11.19
N ILE A 124 5.03 -7.61 11.89
CA ILE A 124 4.70 -7.57 13.33
C ILE A 124 3.37 -8.27 13.59
N ILE A 125 2.32 -7.87 12.85
CA ILE A 125 0.99 -8.50 12.98
C ILE A 125 1.07 -9.99 12.63
N GLY A 126 1.82 -10.34 11.59
CA GLY A 126 2.02 -11.74 11.19
C GLY A 126 2.75 -12.58 12.24
N SER A 127 3.74 -12.02 12.92
CA SER A 127 4.43 -12.66 14.04
C SER A 127 3.48 -12.86 15.21
N ILE A 128 2.73 -11.84 15.62
CA ILE A 128 1.75 -11.96 16.73
C ILE A 128 0.73 -13.06 16.42
N LEU A 129 0.10 -13.02 15.24
CA LEU A 129 -0.89 -14.04 14.85
C LEU A 129 -0.27 -15.44 14.72
N GLY A 130 0.99 -15.52 14.26
CA GLY A 130 1.69 -16.79 14.10
C GLY A 130 2.12 -17.42 15.43
N ILE A 131 2.17 -16.67 16.54
CA ILE A 131 2.38 -17.23 17.88
C ILE A 131 1.10 -17.96 18.33
N PHE A 132 -0.07 -17.31 18.19
CA PHE A 132 -1.35 -17.88 18.63
C PHE A 132 -1.88 -18.99 17.72
N PHE A 133 -1.69 -18.86 16.40
CA PHE A 133 -2.20 -19.78 15.39
C PHE A 133 -1.06 -20.46 14.63
N LYS A 134 -1.34 -21.07 13.48
CA LYS A 134 -0.30 -21.57 12.60
C LYS A 134 0.60 -20.43 12.11
N PRO A 135 1.93 -20.64 11.96
CA PRO A 135 2.88 -19.61 11.52
C PRO A 135 2.52 -18.92 10.20
N ARG A 136 1.77 -19.58 9.33
CA ARG A 136 1.34 -19.05 8.02
C ARG A 136 -0.08 -18.47 8.00
N THR A 137 -0.71 -18.26 9.16
CA THR A 137 -2.08 -17.74 9.24
C THR A 137 -2.20 -16.37 8.56
N TRP A 138 -1.27 -15.45 8.82
CA TRP A 138 -1.24 -14.14 8.17
C TRP A 138 -1.16 -14.21 6.65
N CYS A 139 -0.42 -15.16 6.11
CA CYS A 139 -0.29 -15.34 4.66
C CYS A 139 -1.61 -15.73 3.99
N GLN A 140 -2.58 -16.28 4.73
CA GLN A 140 -3.90 -16.62 4.19
C GLN A 140 -4.84 -15.41 4.08
N ILE A 141 -4.61 -14.36 4.87
CA ILE A 141 -5.44 -13.15 4.94
C ILE A 141 -4.75 -11.97 4.24
N CYS A 142 -3.43 -12.06 4.02
CA CYS A 142 -2.62 -10.98 3.48
C CYS A 142 -3.22 -10.40 2.19
N PRO A 143 -3.33 -9.06 2.08
CA PRO A 143 -3.92 -8.39 0.92
C PRO A 143 -3.21 -8.76 -0.38
N PHE A 144 -1.89 -8.86 -0.36
CA PHE A 144 -1.10 -9.25 -1.52
C PHE A 144 -1.37 -10.71 -1.96
N GLY A 145 -1.50 -11.62 -0.98
CA GLY A 145 -1.86 -13.01 -1.26
C GLY A 145 -3.25 -13.13 -1.87
N TYR A 146 -4.21 -12.36 -1.35
CA TYR A 146 -5.56 -12.30 -1.91
C TYR A 146 -5.59 -11.71 -3.32
N MET A 147 -4.80 -10.65 -3.57
CA MET A 147 -4.64 -10.08 -4.92
C MET A 147 -4.10 -11.11 -5.91
N THR A 148 -3.06 -11.87 -5.54
CA THR A 148 -2.54 -12.95 -6.40
C THR A 148 -3.56 -14.08 -6.62
N GLU A 149 -4.42 -14.37 -5.65
CA GLU A 149 -5.52 -15.34 -5.81
C GLU A 149 -6.56 -14.86 -6.82
N LEU A 150 -6.92 -13.57 -6.78
CA LEU A 150 -7.85 -12.96 -7.74
C LEU A 150 -7.27 -12.95 -9.15
N SER A 151 -5.99 -12.57 -9.31
CA SER A 151 -5.29 -12.56 -10.61
C SER A 151 -5.16 -13.96 -11.20
N ALA A 152 -4.97 -15.00 -10.37
CA ALA A 152 -4.83 -16.38 -10.81
C ALA A 152 -6.17 -17.04 -11.20
N GLN A 153 -7.28 -16.66 -10.54
CA GLN A 153 -8.60 -17.28 -10.72
C GLN A 153 -9.70 -16.24 -10.96
N PRO A 154 -9.73 -15.59 -12.15
CA PRO A 154 -10.70 -14.55 -12.45
C PRO A 154 -12.16 -15.03 -12.41
N LYS A 155 -12.41 -16.35 -12.53
CA LYS A 155 -13.76 -16.94 -12.41
C LYS A 155 -14.41 -16.71 -11.03
N LYS A 156 -13.63 -16.54 -9.95
CA LYS A 156 -14.14 -16.20 -8.61
C LYS A 156 -14.63 -14.76 -8.48
N ILE A 157 -14.26 -13.87 -9.40
CA ILE A 157 -14.60 -12.44 -9.38
C ILE A 157 -16.11 -12.23 -9.60
N LYS A 158 -16.78 -13.10 -10.38
CA LYS A 158 -18.23 -13.00 -10.64
C LYS A 158 -19.09 -13.04 -9.36
N ASN A 159 -18.68 -13.81 -8.35
CA ASN A 159 -19.37 -13.86 -7.04
C ASN A 159 -18.92 -12.76 -6.06
N LEU A 160 -17.88 -11.99 -6.41
CA LEU A 160 -17.30 -10.94 -5.58
C LEU A 160 -17.89 -9.55 -5.88
N ILE A 161 -18.47 -9.38 -7.07
CA ILE A 161 -19.12 -8.13 -7.52
C ILE A 161 -20.42 -7.85 -6.74
N ILE A 162 -20.96 -8.84 -6.01
CA ILE A 162 -21.99 -8.61 -4.98
C ILE A 162 -21.27 -8.10 -3.72
N ILE A 163 -20.72 -6.89 -3.81
CA ILE A 163 -20.19 -6.16 -2.66
C ILE A 163 -21.40 -5.73 -1.84
N PRO A 164 -21.57 -6.20 -0.59
CA PRO A 164 -22.73 -5.82 0.18
C PRO A 164 -22.69 -4.30 0.48
N LYS A 165 -23.86 -3.63 0.39
CA LYS A 165 -24.02 -2.17 0.42
C LYS A 165 -23.24 -1.48 1.55
N TYR A 166 -23.13 -2.11 2.72
CA TYR A 166 -22.40 -1.57 3.87
C TYR A 166 -20.87 -1.43 3.67
N ILE A 167 -20.24 -2.20 2.76
CA ILE A 167 -18.80 -2.09 2.47
C ILE A 167 -18.51 -0.89 1.57
N VAL A 168 -19.39 -0.64 0.58
CA VAL A 168 -19.32 0.57 -0.24
C VAL A 168 -19.51 1.79 0.64
N ILE A 169 -20.46 1.75 1.57
CA ILE A 169 -20.65 2.78 2.59
C ILE A 169 -19.40 2.94 3.46
N GLY A 170 -18.77 1.85 3.92
CA GLY A 170 -17.54 1.92 4.72
C GLY A 170 -16.33 2.51 3.98
N ILE A 171 -16.16 2.19 2.68
CA ILE A 171 -15.13 2.80 1.83
C ILE A 171 -15.44 4.27 1.56
N ILE A 172 -16.69 4.62 1.28
CA ILE A 172 -17.12 6.02 1.09
C ILE A 172 -16.94 6.83 2.37
N LEU A 173 -17.31 6.28 3.54
CA LEU A 173 -17.16 6.93 4.84
C LEU A 173 -15.67 7.10 5.19
N PHE A 174 -14.84 6.08 4.94
CA PHE A 174 -13.39 6.19 5.11
C PHE A 174 -12.78 7.24 4.18
N LEU A 175 -13.15 7.26 2.90
CA LEU A 175 -12.71 8.27 1.94
C LEU A 175 -13.22 9.67 2.30
N ALA A 176 -14.42 9.81 2.86
CA ALA A 176 -14.98 11.08 3.31
C ALA A 176 -14.26 11.60 4.57
N VAL A 177 -14.01 10.73 5.56
CA VAL A 177 -13.25 11.07 6.78
C VAL A 177 -11.80 11.42 6.43
N VAL A 178 -11.19 10.66 5.52
CA VAL A 178 -9.83 10.92 5.04
C VAL A 178 -9.75 12.18 4.17
N GLY A 179 -10.75 12.42 3.32
CA GLY A 179 -10.88 13.64 2.53
C GLY A 179 -11.02 14.87 3.41
N ALA A 180 -11.85 14.81 4.46
CA ALA A 180 -11.94 15.86 5.45
C ALA A 180 -10.59 16.10 6.16
N ASN A 181 -9.90 15.03 6.58
CA ASN A 181 -8.60 15.16 7.25
C ASN A 181 -7.49 15.72 6.34
N THR A 182 -7.51 15.44 5.03
CA THR A 182 -6.53 16.03 4.09
C THR A 182 -6.81 17.50 3.79
N LEU A 183 -8.09 17.90 3.74
CA LEU A 183 -8.46 19.31 3.61
C LEU A 183 -8.06 20.10 4.87
N ILE A 184 -8.31 19.54 6.05
CA ILE A 184 -7.93 20.12 7.35
C ILE A 184 -6.40 20.24 7.48
N GLU A 185 -5.63 19.24 7.04
CA GLU A 185 -4.16 19.31 7.10
C GLU A 185 -3.57 20.30 6.07
N LYS A 186 -4.24 20.52 4.93
CA LYS A 186 -3.83 21.51 3.92
C LYS A 186 -4.11 22.95 4.38
N GLU A 187 -5.21 23.16 5.10
CA GLU A 187 -5.56 24.44 5.73
C GLU A 187 -4.61 24.78 6.89
N ASN A 188 -4.33 23.82 7.78
CA ASN A 188 -3.41 24.02 8.91
C ASN A 188 -1.94 24.25 8.51
N ASN A 189 -1.52 23.77 7.33
CA ASN A 189 -0.17 24.01 6.80
C ASN A 189 -0.03 25.28 5.95
N SER A 190 -1.11 26.02 5.72
CA SER A 190 -1.12 27.21 4.87
C SER A 190 -1.78 28.39 5.60
N TYR A 191 -0.99 29.27 6.21
CA TYR A 191 -1.54 30.51 6.78
C TYR A 191 -1.29 31.69 5.82
N THR A 192 -2.30 32.53 5.64
CA THR A 192 -2.21 33.75 4.83
C THR A 192 -2.02 34.96 5.73
N LYS A 193 -0.97 35.75 5.48
CA LYS A 193 -0.75 37.06 6.12
C LYS A 193 -0.36 38.05 5.02
N ASN A 194 -1.03 39.20 4.97
CA ASN A 194 -0.79 40.26 3.98
C ASN A 194 -0.75 39.77 2.51
N ASN A 195 -1.77 39.03 2.06
CA ASN A 195 -1.87 38.47 0.70
C ASN A 195 -0.71 37.53 0.27
N ILE A 196 0.04 36.99 1.23
CA ILE A 196 1.10 36.01 1.00
C ILE A 196 0.71 34.71 1.71
N VAL A 197 0.71 33.61 0.96
CA VAL A 197 0.45 32.25 1.47
C VAL A 197 1.76 31.66 1.99
N TYR A 198 1.80 31.30 3.26
CA TYR A 198 2.97 30.69 3.91
C TYR A 198 2.73 29.19 4.12
N TYR A 199 3.61 28.35 3.58
CA TYR A 199 3.58 26.91 3.75
C TYR A 199 4.49 26.47 4.90
N LYS A 200 3.96 25.70 5.85
CA LYS A 200 4.70 25.13 6.97
C LYS A 200 5.40 23.84 6.53
N ASN A 201 6.74 23.81 6.56
CA ASN A 201 7.54 22.60 6.33
C ASN A 201 8.14 22.13 7.66
N ASN A 202 8.26 20.81 7.84
CA ASN A 202 8.66 20.15 9.10
C ASN A 202 10.12 20.39 9.53
N ASN A 203 10.88 21.19 8.78
CA ASN A 203 12.17 21.74 9.21
C ASN A 203 12.07 23.27 9.11
N THR A 204 12.40 23.96 10.21
CA THR A 204 12.31 25.41 10.45
C THR A 204 12.99 26.28 9.38
N LYS A 205 12.36 26.44 8.20
CA LYS A 205 12.67 27.46 7.19
C LYS A 205 11.42 27.75 6.34
N PHE A 206 10.88 28.96 6.50
CA PHE A 206 9.80 29.50 5.66
C PHE A 206 10.36 29.85 4.27
N TYR A 207 9.85 29.23 3.21
CA TYR A 207 10.23 29.56 1.84
C TYR A 207 9.24 30.57 1.23
N LYS A 208 9.75 31.73 0.80
CA LYS A 208 9.00 32.75 0.05
C LYS A 208 8.90 32.33 -1.41
N LYS A 209 7.78 31.75 -1.85
CA LYS A 209 7.52 31.54 -3.27
C LYS A 209 6.85 32.79 -3.85
N ASN A 210 7.65 33.68 -4.44
CA ASN A 210 7.12 34.78 -5.24
C ASN A 210 6.40 34.19 -6.46
N PHE A 211 5.06 34.23 -6.46
CA PHE A 211 4.22 33.90 -7.61
C PHE A 211 4.29 35.04 -8.63
N LYS A 212 5.47 35.23 -9.25
CA LYS A 212 5.73 36.25 -10.28
C LYS A 212 6.20 35.58 -11.58
N ARG A 213 5.35 34.73 -12.15
CA ARG A 213 5.39 34.29 -13.56
C ARG A 213 4.09 33.52 -13.83
N ASN A 214 3.36 33.85 -14.89
CA ASN A 214 2.09 33.26 -15.37
C ASN A 214 0.74 33.87 -14.97
N ARG A 215 0.64 35.04 -14.32
CA ARG A 215 -0.66 35.76 -14.22
C ARG A 215 -0.94 36.70 -15.40
N GLN A 216 0.08 37.18 -16.12
CA GLN A 216 -0.11 38.09 -17.26
C GLN A 216 -0.55 37.37 -18.56
N ASN A 217 -0.07 36.15 -18.85
CA ASN A 217 -0.41 35.46 -20.09
C ASN A 217 -1.80 34.78 -20.10
N LEU A 218 -2.40 34.52 -18.94
CA LEU A 218 -3.75 33.91 -18.86
C LEU A 218 -4.88 34.95 -18.86
N ILE A 219 -4.61 36.19 -18.46
CA ILE A 219 -5.60 37.28 -18.48
C ILE A 219 -5.68 37.92 -19.89
N GLN A 220 -4.59 37.95 -20.65
CA GLN A 220 -4.59 38.53 -21.99
C GLN A 220 -5.35 37.67 -23.02
N ASN A 221 -5.19 36.33 -22.98
CA ASN A 221 -5.83 35.43 -23.94
C ASN A 221 -7.34 35.23 -23.70
N ASN A 222 -7.82 35.32 -22.46
CA ASN A 222 -9.26 35.21 -22.16
C ASN A 222 -10.03 36.52 -22.33
N LYS A 223 -9.35 37.68 -22.39
CA LYS A 223 -10.00 38.97 -22.67
C LYS A 223 -10.29 39.16 -24.17
N ILE A 224 -9.48 38.57 -25.05
CA ILE A 224 -9.66 38.64 -26.52
C ILE A 224 -10.83 37.74 -26.99
N ILE A 225 -11.14 36.67 -26.25
CA ILE A 225 -12.24 35.75 -26.59
C ILE A 225 -13.59 36.28 -26.10
N PHE A 226 -13.63 37.09 -25.05
CA PHE A 226 -14.87 37.65 -24.49
C PHE A 226 -15.39 38.89 -25.22
N GLU A 227 -14.54 39.72 -25.84
CA GLU A 227 -14.99 40.91 -26.58
C GLU A 227 -15.55 40.59 -27.99
N LYS A 228 -15.28 39.40 -28.54
CA LYS A 228 -15.80 39.01 -29.87
C LYS A 228 -17.23 38.44 -29.87
N ASN A 229 -17.79 38.11 -28.71
CA ASN A 229 -19.14 37.52 -28.57
C ASN A 229 -20.21 38.50 -28.04
N ILE A 230 -19.91 39.80 -27.92
CA ILE A 230 -20.87 40.84 -27.47
C ILE A 230 -21.15 41.89 -28.57
N LYS A 231 -20.62 41.70 -29.79
CA LYS A 231 -20.91 42.56 -30.96
C LYS A 231 -21.76 41.87 -32.04
N ASN A 232 -22.77 41.11 -31.63
CA ASN A 232 -23.96 40.80 -32.41
C ASN A 232 -25.19 40.94 -31.51
#